data_AF-A0A817Y2X2-F1
#
_entry.id   AF-A0A817Y2X2-F1
#
_cell.length_a   1.000
_cell.length_b   1.000
_cell.length_c   1.000
_cell.angle_alpha   90.00
_cell.angle_beta   90.00
_cell.angle_gamma   90.00
#
_symmetry.space_group_name_H-M   'P 1'
#
loop_
_entity.id
_entity.type
_entity.pdbx_description
1 polymer ?
#
loop_
_entity_poly.entity_id
_entity_poly.type
_entity_poly.pdbx_seq_one_letter_code
_entity_poly.pdbx_strand_id
1 'polypeptide(L)' 'MAPEYTFPAAHEDAYKVIEYVAANAAALGIDASKIIVAGDSAGGNLAACACHHFKNNKKIKIAAQVLIYPWVD' A
#
# COMPACT_ATOMS: atom_id res chain seq x y z
N MET A 1 10.80 12.05 -3.75
CA MET A 1 11.45 10.73 -3.67
C MET A 1 12.83 10.89 -3.04
N ALA A 2 13.58 9.82 -2.79
CA ALA A 2 14.98 9.95 -2.37
C ALA A 2 15.82 10.58 -3.50
N PRO A 3 16.85 11.38 -3.16
CA PRO A 3 17.39 11.62 -1.82
C PRO A 3 16.65 12.68 -0.97
N GLU A 4 15.79 13.50 -1.55
CA GLU A 4 15.11 14.60 -0.85
C GLU A 4 14.17 14.10 0.27
N TYR A 5 13.58 12.93 0.06
CA TYR A 5 12.73 12.24 1.02
C TYR A 5 13.22 10.80 1.18
N THR A 6 14.08 10.58 2.19
CA THR A 6 14.67 9.28 2.49
C THR A 6 13.67 8.32 3.14
N PHE A 7 14.06 7.07 3.33
CA PHE A 7 13.28 6.10 4.12
C PHE A 7 12.88 6.71 5.49
N PRO A 8 11.62 6.53 5.95
CA PRO A 8 10.54 5.72 5.38
C PRO A 8 9.51 6.51 4.54
N ALA A 9 9.83 7.68 3.99
CA ALA A 9 8.84 8.59 3.40
C ALA A 9 7.95 7.92 2.32
N ALA A 10 8.53 7.14 1.40
CA ALA A 10 7.76 6.44 0.37
C ALA A 10 6.80 5.38 0.95
N HIS A 11 7.19 4.71 2.04
CA HIS A 11 6.33 3.76 2.74
C HIS A 11 5.16 4.48 3.42
N GLU A 12 5.43 5.60 4.09
CA GLU A 12 4.38 6.40 4.73
C GLU A 12 3.37 6.93 3.72
N ASP A 13 3.82 7.42 2.57
CA ASP A 13 2.94 7.89 1.51
C ASP A 13 2.08 6.76 0.94
N ALA A 14 2.65 5.57 0.73
CA ALA A 14 1.90 4.39 0.31
C ALA A 14 0.81 4.02 1.32
N TYR A 15 1.11 4.08 2.63
CA TYR A 15 0.13 3.78 3.67
C TYR A 15 -0.98 4.82 3.74
N LYS A 16 -0.64 6.12 3.69
CA LYS A 16 -1.62 7.22 3.68
C LYS A 16 -2.58 7.12 2.50
N VAL A 17 -2.09 6.74 1.32
CA VAL A 17 -2.96 6.54 0.14
C VAL A 17 -3.93 5.38 0.36
N ILE A 18 -3.47 4.26 0.96
CA ILE A 18 -4.36 3.12 1.27
C ILE A 18 -5.42 3.52 2.30
N GLU A 19 -5.04 4.26 3.35
CA GLU A 19 -5.98 4.79 4.33
C GLU A 19 -7.00 5.73 3.69
N TYR A 20 -6.54 6.63 2.82
CA TYR A 20 -7.41 7.54 2.08
C TYR A 20 -8.41 6.79 1.20
N VAL A 21 -7.94 5.81 0.41
CA VAL A 21 -8.80 5.00 -0.46
C VAL A 21 -9.83 4.23 0.36
N ALA A 22 -9.43 3.62 1.48
CA ALA A 22 -10.34 2.89 2.34
C ALA A 22 -11.38 3.82 3.00
N ALA A 23 -10.97 5.00 3.46
CA ALA A 23 -11.87 5.97 4.09
C ALA A 23 -12.83 6.63 3.10
N ASN A 24 -12.42 6.78 1.83
CA ASN A 24 -13.19 7.49 0.81
C ASN A 24 -13.77 6.56 -0.27
N ALA A 25 -13.81 5.24 -0.02
CA ALA A 25 -14.19 4.25 -1.02
C ALA A 25 -15.55 4.54 -1.68
N ALA A 26 -16.55 4.97 -0.90
CA ALA A 26 -17.86 5.34 -1.42
C ALA A 26 -17.81 6.54 -2.39
N ALA A 27 -17.04 7.58 -2.05
CA ALA A 27 -16.86 8.76 -2.91
C ALA A 27 -16.07 8.44 -4.19
N LEU A 28 -15.17 7.45 -4.11
CA LEU A 28 -14.37 6.98 -5.24
C LEU A 28 -15.09 5.90 -6.09
N GLY A 29 -16.27 5.42 -5.67
CA GLY A 29 -16.97 4.32 -6.33
C GLY A 29 -16.25 2.96 -6.23
N ILE A 30 -15.44 2.76 -5.18
CA ILE A 30 -14.62 1.57 -4.94
C ILE A 30 -15.27 0.70 -3.85
N ASP A 31 -15.15 -0.61 -3.99
CA ASP A 31 -15.45 -1.57 -2.91
C ASP A 31 -14.28 -1.65 -1.93
N ALA A 32 -14.43 -1.08 -0.73
CA ALA A 32 -13.39 -1.07 0.31
C ALA A 32 -12.93 -2.46 0.75
N SER A 33 -13.73 -3.51 0.50
CA SER A 33 -13.34 -4.90 0.79
C SER A 33 -12.43 -5.53 -0.27
N LYS A 34 -12.24 -4.86 -1.41
CA LYS A 34 -11.48 -5.35 -2.58
C LYS A 34 -10.30 -4.46 -2.95
N ILE A 35 -9.68 -3.81 -1.97
CA ILE A 35 -8.46 -3.03 -2.19
C ILE A 35 -7.30 -3.99 -2.48
N ILE A 36 -6.63 -3.80 -3.61
CA ILE A 36 -5.46 -4.56 -4.04
C ILE A 36 -4.28 -3.59 -4.14
N VAL A 37 -3.11 -3.99 -3.63
CA VAL A 37 -1.86 -3.24 -3.82
C VAL A 37 -0.99 -3.94 -4.84
N ALA A 38 -0.29 -3.17 -5.67
CA ALA A 38 0.58 -3.71 -6.70
C ALA A 38 1.81 -2.82 -6.87
N GLY A 39 2.93 -3.42 -7.25
CA GLY A 39 4.14 -2.66 -7.55
C GLY A 39 5.26 -3.51 -8.14
N ASP A 40 6.15 -2.84 -8.85
CA ASP A 40 7.33 -3.41 -9.48
C ASP A 40 8.62 -2.97 -8.77
N SER A 41 9.64 -3.84 -8.71
CA SER A 41 10.95 -3.52 -8.11
C SER A 41 10.83 -2.89 -6.70
N ALA A 42 11.24 -1.62 -6.54
CA ALA A 42 11.08 -0.85 -5.31
C ALA A 42 9.60 -0.61 -4.95
N GLY A 43 8.70 -0.43 -5.92
CA GLY A 43 7.26 -0.41 -5.69
C GLY A 43 6.71 -1.75 -5.19
N GLY A 44 7.32 -2.86 -5.60
CA GLY A 44 7.03 -4.18 -5.06
C GLY A 44 7.36 -4.28 -3.57
N ASN A 45 8.47 -3.66 -3.12
CA ASN A 45 8.79 -3.51 -1.70
C ASN A 45 7.68 -2.75 -0.95
N LEU A 46 7.24 -1.60 -1.49
CA LEU A 46 6.18 -0.79 -0.88
C LEU A 46 4.87 -1.58 -0.73
N ALA A 47 4.47 -2.31 -1.77
CA ALA A 47 3.27 -3.15 -1.76
C ALA A 47 3.34 -4.27 -0.70
N ALA A 48 4.49 -4.95 -0.60
CA ALA A 48 4.72 -5.98 0.41
C ALA A 48 4.71 -5.41 1.84
N CYS A 49 5.41 -4.31 2.07
CA CYS A 49 5.45 -3.61 3.35
C CYS A 49 4.06 -3.10 3.77
N ALA A 50 3.25 -2.59 2.84
CA ALA A 50 1.88 -2.18 3.11
C ALA A 50 1.00 -3.33 3.59
N CYS A 51 1.11 -4.50 2.95
CA CYS A 51 0.41 -5.70 3.42
C CYS A 51 0.84 -6.09 4.84
N HIS A 52 2.12 -5.98 5.15
CA HIS A 52 2.62 -6.26 6.49
C HIS A 52 2.09 -5.25 7.53
N HIS A 53 2.13 -3.95 7.18
CA HIS A 53 1.65 -2.86 8.04
C HIS A 53 0.16 -3.01 8.39
N PHE A 54 -0.69 -3.31 7.41
CA PHE A 54 -2.14 -3.46 7.63
C PHE A 54 -2.58 -4.87 8.03
N LYS A 55 -1.67 -5.84 8.17
CA LYS A 55 -1.99 -7.27 8.42
C LYS A 55 -2.98 -7.49 9.56
N ASN A 56 -2.84 -6.73 10.64
CA ASN A 56 -3.69 -6.85 11.84
C ASN A 56 -4.69 -5.69 11.99
N ASN A 57 -4.83 -4.84 10.97
CA ASN A 57 -5.78 -3.73 11.01
C ASN A 57 -7.21 -4.28 10.88
N LYS A 58 -8.10 -3.88 11.80
CA LYS A 58 -9.50 -4.34 11.82
C LYS A 58 -10.40 -3.60 10.83
N LYS A 59 -9.97 -2.45 10.32
CA LYS A 59 -10.75 -1.55 9.47
C LYS A 59 -10.33 -1.61 8.00
N ILE A 60 -9.04 -1.73 7.74
CA ILE A 60 -8.47 -1.76 6.39
C ILE A 60 -8.05 -3.18 6.08
N LYS A 61 -8.61 -3.75 5.01
CA LYS A 61 -8.23 -5.06 4.48
C LYS A 61 -7.65 -4.90 3.08
N ILE A 62 -6.43 -5.37 2.90
CA ILE A 62 -5.83 -5.54 1.58
C ILE A 62 -6.19 -6.95 1.12
N ALA A 63 -6.96 -7.06 0.04
CA ALA A 63 -7.51 -8.30 -0.47
C ALA A 63 -6.46 -9.14 -1.21
N ALA A 64 -5.52 -8.50 -1.89
CA ALA A 64 -4.41 -9.14 -2.58
C ALA A 64 -3.21 -8.19 -2.74
N GLN A 65 -2.04 -8.78 -3.01
CA GLN A 65 -0.85 -8.07 -3.43
C GLN A 65 -0.31 -8.64 -4.73
N VAL A 66 0.11 -7.78 -5.66
CA VAL A 66 0.76 -8.16 -6.91
C VAL A 66 2.19 -7.62 -6.90
N LEU A 67 3.16 -8.51 -6.78
CA LEU A 67 4.57 -8.17 -6.62
C LEU A 67 5.35 -8.54 -7.88
N ILE A 68 5.86 -7.53 -8.58
CA ILE A 68 6.57 -7.71 -9.86
C ILE A 68 8.07 -7.51 -9.59
N TYR A 69 8.86 -8.60 -9.62
CA TYR A 69 10.30 -8.59 -9.28
C TYR A 69 10.67 -7.70 -8.06
N PRO A 70 9.99 -7.89 -6.90
CA PRO A 70 10.10 -6.97 -5.78
C PRO A 70 11.49 -7.04 -5.14
N TRP A 71 12.00 -5.90 -4.65
CA TRP A 71 13.13 -5.89 -3.74
C TRP A 71 12.64 -6.19 -2.31
N VAL A 72 13.05 -7.30 -1.72
CA VAL A 72 12.59 -7.74 -0.37
C VAL A 72 13.70 -8.24 0.55
N ASP A 73 14.96 -8.19 0.08
CA ASP A 73 16.19 -8.46 0.83
C ASP A 73 17.36 -7.71 0.14
#